data_AF-A0A7S0SNI4-F1
#
_entry.id   AF-A0A7S0SNI4-F1
#
_cell.length_a   1.000
_cell.length_b   1.000
_cell.length_c   1.000
_cell.angle_alpha   90.00
_cell.angle_beta   90.00
_cell.angle_gamma   90.00
#
_symmetry.space_group_name_H-M   'P 1'
#
loop_
_entity.id
_entity.type
_entity.pdbx_description
1 polymer ?
#
loop_
_entity_poly.entity_id
_entity_poly.type
_entity_poly.pdbx_seq_one_letter_code
_entity_poly.pdbx_strand_id
1 'polypeptide(L)'
;RERIGLLRRRGALGAAAEDDHDRDTAAVILTRMRMVACAPELAAESHRLVSGGYLAAMACDVVVAYSESRALHAFALAWSPEEYRRRGPSADDYCTDVAAVKAWHSDISAAAVRAVCGPITVDSTGLKRATLPLAMATLGGMLELLRGERGRHAQDTAEALAADAIALAARPTLLDTFAAFLETAWPHFPAGEMRAGAAAALATAAAFDELL
;
A
#
# COMPACT_ATOMS: atom_id res chain seq x y z
N ARG A 1 -9.11 79.91 38.71
CA ARG A 1 -7.81 80.59 38.60
C ARG A 1 -7.36 80.45 37.14
N GLU A 2 -7.27 81.62 36.44
CA GLU A 2 -6.55 81.93 35.17
C GLU A 2 -6.99 81.19 33.87
N ARG A 3 -7.54 81.74 32.76
CA ARG A 3 -7.53 83.06 32.03
C ARG A 3 -6.10 83.46 31.57
N ILE A 4 -5.74 83.68 30.29
CA ILE A 4 -6.40 84.23 29.08
C ILE A 4 -5.60 83.86 27.81
N GLY A 5 -6.27 83.83 26.64
CA GLY A 5 -5.61 83.92 25.33
C GLY A 5 -6.55 84.19 24.15
N LEU A 6 -7.43 85.20 24.25
CA LEU A 6 -8.23 85.70 23.13
C LEU A 6 -7.58 86.96 22.54
N LEU A 7 -7.23 86.92 21.25
CA LEU A 7 -7.23 88.12 20.40
C LEU A 7 -7.86 87.81 19.03
N ARG A 8 -8.95 88.54 18.79
CA ARG A 8 -9.78 88.68 17.58
C ARG A 8 -8.97 88.96 16.30
N ARG A 9 -9.53 88.57 15.16
CA ARG A 9 -10.01 89.54 14.15
C ARG A 9 -11.12 88.93 13.28
N ARG A 10 -12.28 89.59 13.31
CA ARG A 10 -13.38 89.48 12.36
C ARG A 10 -13.03 90.37 11.17
N GLY A 11 -13.12 89.84 9.95
CA GLY A 11 -12.92 90.58 8.73
C GLY A 11 -13.76 90.01 7.59
N ALA A 12 -14.84 90.74 7.29
CA ALA A 12 -15.54 90.86 6.01
C ALA A 12 -16.20 89.64 5.33
N LEU A 13 -17.46 89.89 4.96
CA LEU A 13 -18.27 89.18 3.97
C LEU A 13 -17.50 88.99 2.66
N GLY A 14 -17.44 87.75 2.20
CA GLY A 14 -17.20 87.36 0.81
C GLY A 14 -18.12 86.19 0.50
N ALA A 15 -19.17 86.44 -0.26
CA ALA A 15 -19.92 85.38 -0.93
C ALA A 15 -19.05 84.75 -2.03
N ALA A 16 -19.40 83.52 -2.39
CA ALA A 16 -18.88 82.69 -3.48
C ALA A 16 -17.66 81.79 -3.14
N ALA A 17 -17.96 80.54 -2.75
CA ALA A 17 -17.62 79.33 -3.50
C ALA A 17 -17.81 78.06 -2.63
N GLU A 18 -19.02 77.84 -2.10
CA GLU A 18 -19.46 76.48 -1.78
C GLU A 18 -20.06 75.90 -3.07
N ASP A 19 -19.38 74.99 -3.78
CA ASP A 19 -20.15 73.94 -4.49
C ASP A 19 -19.39 72.77 -5.16
N ASP A 20 -18.06 72.76 -5.30
CA ASP A 20 -17.39 71.64 -6.01
C ASP A 20 -16.45 70.81 -5.14
N HIS A 21 -15.62 71.41 -4.28
CA HIS A 21 -14.60 70.67 -3.54
C HIS A 21 -15.13 69.87 -2.33
N ASP A 22 -16.18 70.37 -1.66
CA ASP A 22 -16.84 69.67 -0.55
C ASP A 22 -17.76 68.55 -1.04
N ARG A 23 -18.36 68.71 -2.23
CA ARG A 23 -19.15 67.68 -2.89
C ARG A 23 -18.28 66.51 -3.33
N ASP A 24 -17.09 66.81 -3.84
CA ASP A 24 -16.08 65.82 -4.26
C ASP A 24 -15.49 65.09 -3.05
N THR A 25 -15.21 65.80 -1.95
CA THR A 25 -14.76 65.20 -0.68
C THR A 25 -15.83 64.29 -0.07
N ALA A 26 -17.09 64.71 -0.06
CA ALA A 26 -18.21 63.89 0.41
C ALA A 26 -18.43 62.65 -0.48
N ALA A 27 -18.28 62.77 -1.81
CA ALA A 27 -18.36 61.65 -2.74
C ALA A 27 -17.21 60.64 -2.53
N VAL A 28 -15.99 61.11 -2.29
CA VAL A 28 -14.84 60.26 -1.94
C VAL A 28 -15.05 59.53 -0.62
N ILE A 29 -15.56 60.22 0.41
CA ILE A 29 -15.88 59.61 1.71
C ILE A 29 -16.98 58.56 1.56
N LEU A 30 -18.07 58.85 0.86
CA LEU A 30 -19.16 57.90 0.61
C LEU A 30 -18.68 56.69 -0.21
N THR A 31 -17.82 56.90 -1.19
CA THR A 31 -17.21 55.81 -1.98
C THR A 31 -16.32 54.93 -1.09
N ARG A 32 -15.51 55.54 -0.22
CA ARG A 32 -14.66 54.82 0.73
C ARG A 32 -15.47 54.10 1.80
N MET A 33 -16.54 54.71 2.30
CA MET A 33 -17.49 54.07 3.22
C MET A 33 -18.24 52.92 2.55
N ARG A 34 -18.62 53.04 1.27
CA ARG A 34 -19.19 51.93 0.49
C ARG A 34 -18.18 50.80 0.29
N MET A 35 -16.92 51.10 -0.03
CA MET A 35 -15.88 50.06 -0.11
C MET A 35 -15.63 49.37 1.23
N VAL A 36 -15.63 50.12 2.34
CA VAL A 36 -15.48 49.56 3.69
C VAL A 36 -16.73 48.77 4.11
N ALA A 37 -17.93 49.22 3.73
CA ALA A 37 -19.18 48.52 3.98
C ALA A 37 -19.36 47.26 3.13
N CYS A 38 -18.82 47.25 1.90
CA CYS A 38 -18.76 46.06 1.03
C CYS A 38 -17.57 45.14 1.35
N ALA A 39 -16.56 45.59 2.10
CA ALA A 39 -15.43 44.76 2.54
C ALA A 39 -15.85 43.48 3.29
N PRO A 40 -16.82 43.49 4.23
CA PRO A 40 -17.32 42.25 4.85
C PRO A 40 -18.05 41.33 3.87
N GLU A 41 -18.75 41.87 2.87
CA GLU A 41 -19.45 41.07 1.85
C GLU A 41 -18.43 40.40 0.91
N LEU A 42 -17.40 41.14 0.48
CA LEU A 42 -16.27 40.63 -0.30
C LEU A 42 -15.47 39.58 0.48
N ALA A 43 -15.27 39.79 1.79
CA ALA A 43 -14.61 38.82 2.66
C ALA A 43 -15.46 37.55 2.81
N ALA A 44 -16.77 37.67 3.00
CA ALA A 44 -17.69 36.54 3.08
C ALA A 44 -17.73 35.74 1.77
N GLU A 45 -17.74 36.42 0.62
CA GLU A 45 -17.72 35.77 -0.69
C GLU A 45 -16.37 35.09 -0.98
N SER A 46 -15.26 35.75 -0.65
CA SER A 46 -13.93 35.14 -0.74
C SER A 46 -13.83 33.90 0.14
N HIS A 47 -14.37 33.96 1.36
CA HIS A 47 -14.39 32.82 2.27
C HIS A 47 -15.24 31.66 1.73
N ARG A 48 -16.40 31.95 1.13
CA ARG A 48 -17.24 30.93 0.46
C ARG A 48 -16.52 30.29 -0.72
N LEU A 49 -15.88 31.08 -1.57
CA LEU A 49 -15.13 30.58 -2.73
C LEU A 49 -13.95 29.70 -2.32
N VAL A 50 -13.19 30.11 -1.31
CA VAL A 50 -12.08 29.30 -0.77
C VAL A 50 -12.59 28.03 -0.10
N SER A 51 -13.66 28.11 0.71
CA SER A 51 -14.21 26.94 1.39
C SER A 51 -14.81 25.94 0.38
N GLY A 52 -15.52 26.42 -0.63
CA GLY A 52 -16.03 25.59 -1.72
C GLY A 52 -14.91 24.97 -2.55
N GLY A 53 -13.88 25.76 -2.89
CA GLY A 53 -12.68 25.27 -3.57
C GLY A 53 -11.93 24.20 -2.77
N TYR A 54 -11.84 24.35 -1.45
CA TYR A 54 -11.23 23.37 -0.56
C TYR A 54 -11.99 22.04 -0.56
N LEU A 55 -13.31 22.08 -0.41
CA LEU A 55 -14.13 20.86 -0.46
C LEU A 55 -14.01 20.17 -1.83
N ALA A 56 -14.03 20.93 -2.92
CA ALA A 56 -13.83 20.40 -4.28
C ALA A 56 -12.41 19.81 -4.46
N ALA A 57 -11.38 20.44 -3.88
CA ALA A 57 -10.01 19.92 -3.90
C ALA A 57 -9.89 18.61 -3.12
N MET A 58 -10.52 18.49 -1.95
CA MET A 58 -10.51 17.26 -1.17
C MET A 58 -11.30 16.12 -1.83
N ALA A 59 -12.33 16.46 -2.60
CA ALA A 59 -13.16 15.50 -3.32
C ALA A 59 -12.64 15.16 -4.72
N CYS A 60 -11.59 15.81 -5.21
CA CYS A 60 -11.07 15.55 -6.56
C CYS A 60 -10.31 14.22 -6.63
N ASP A 61 -10.37 13.57 -7.79
CA ASP A 61 -9.74 12.26 -8.03
C ASP A 61 -8.25 12.22 -7.68
N VAL A 62 -7.55 13.36 -7.86
CA VAL A 62 -6.13 13.51 -7.52
C VAL A 62 -5.87 13.31 -6.03
N VAL A 63 -6.77 13.75 -5.15
CA VAL A 63 -6.62 13.58 -3.68
C VAL A 63 -7.22 12.26 -3.23
N VAL A 64 -8.39 11.90 -3.79
CA VAL A 64 -9.13 10.69 -3.42
C VAL A 64 -8.25 9.45 -3.59
N ALA A 65 -7.53 9.32 -4.72
CA ALA A 65 -6.64 8.20 -4.98
C ALA A 65 -5.62 7.93 -3.86
N TYR A 66 -5.05 8.98 -3.24
CA TYR A 66 -4.10 8.81 -2.12
C TYR A 66 -4.79 8.62 -0.78
N SER A 67 -5.99 9.19 -0.61
CA SER A 67 -6.78 9.01 0.61
C SER A 67 -7.27 7.58 0.80
N GLU A 68 -7.71 6.94 -0.29
CA GLU A 68 -8.18 5.54 -0.30
C GLU A 68 -7.01 4.56 -0.17
N SER A 69 -5.84 4.95 -0.68
CA SER A 69 -4.60 4.18 -0.61
C SER A 69 -3.93 4.14 0.75
N ARG A 70 -4.47 4.83 1.76
CA ARG A 70 -3.78 5.08 3.04
C ARG A 70 -3.47 3.80 3.82
N ALA A 71 -4.35 2.80 3.73
CA ALA A 71 -4.13 1.50 4.36
C ALA A 71 -2.98 0.72 3.69
N LEU A 72 -2.91 0.72 2.36
CA LEU A 72 -1.84 0.04 1.60
C LEU A 72 -0.50 0.76 1.74
N HIS A 73 -0.51 2.09 1.82
CA HIS A 73 0.66 2.86 2.17
C HIS A 73 1.17 2.54 3.58
N ALA A 74 0.28 2.46 4.58
CA ALA A 74 0.66 2.09 5.95
C ALA A 74 1.18 0.65 6.03
N PHE A 75 0.53 -0.29 5.33
CA PHE A 75 0.99 -1.65 5.17
C PHE A 75 2.41 -1.67 4.60
N ALA A 76 2.65 -1.02 3.47
CA ALA A 76 3.93 -1.04 2.79
C ALA A 76 5.06 -0.37 3.61
N LEU A 77 4.75 0.66 4.40
CA LEU A 77 5.70 1.28 5.33
C LEU A 77 6.11 0.34 6.48
N ALA A 78 5.16 -0.44 6.99
CA ALA A 78 5.39 -1.40 8.06
C ALA A 78 5.79 -2.78 7.51
N TRP A 79 5.95 -2.94 6.20
CA TRP A 79 6.19 -4.23 5.59
C TRP A 79 7.69 -4.57 5.63
N SER A 80 7.99 -5.75 6.15
CA SER A 80 9.30 -6.38 6.03
C SER A 80 9.16 -7.88 5.72
N PRO A 81 10.13 -8.50 5.03
CA PRO A 81 10.12 -9.93 4.77
C PRO A 81 10.07 -10.78 6.06
N GLU A 82 10.71 -10.31 7.13
CA GLU A 82 10.77 -10.99 8.42
C GLU A 82 9.42 -10.97 9.14
N GLU A 83 8.76 -9.82 9.20
CA GLU A 83 7.44 -9.70 9.84
C GLU A 83 6.36 -10.40 9.02
N TYR A 84 6.43 -10.30 7.70
CA TYR A 84 5.50 -10.96 6.81
C TYR A 84 5.56 -12.48 6.96
N ARG A 85 6.77 -13.07 7.06
CA ARG A 85 6.94 -14.49 7.39
C ARG A 85 6.45 -14.84 8.79
N ARG A 86 6.72 -13.99 9.78
CA ARG A 86 6.28 -14.22 11.17
C ARG A 86 4.76 -14.27 11.31
N ARG A 87 4.03 -13.51 10.48
CA ARG A 87 2.55 -13.58 10.40
C ARG A 87 2.05 -14.95 9.97
N GLY A 88 2.86 -15.72 9.23
CA GLY A 88 2.50 -17.05 8.71
C GLY A 88 1.30 -17.01 7.73
N PRO A 89 1.34 -16.18 6.67
CA PRO A 89 0.23 -16.10 5.72
C PRO A 89 0.04 -17.40 4.94
N SER A 90 -1.20 -17.71 4.62
CA SER A 90 -1.52 -18.76 3.65
C SER A 90 -1.15 -18.35 2.23
N ALA A 91 -1.19 -19.31 1.29
CA ALA A 91 -0.99 -19.02 -0.13
C ALA A 91 -2.04 -18.04 -0.68
N ASP A 92 -3.29 -18.13 -0.21
CA ASP A 92 -4.38 -17.25 -0.61
C ASP A 92 -4.18 -15.83 -0.06
N ASP A 93 -3.72 -15.71 1.20
CA ASP A 93 -3.36 -14.42 1.79
C ASP A 93 -2.22 -13.76 0.99
N TYR A 94 -1.20 -14.53 0.62
CA TYR A 94 -0.11 -14.03 -0.20
C TYR A 94 -0.58 -13.53 -1.58
N CYS A 95 -1.41 -14.31 -2.26
CA CYS A 95 -1.98 -13.90 -3.55
C CYS A 95 -2.84 -12.65 -3.42
N THR A 96 -3.64 -12.55 -2.36
CA THR A 96 -4.49 -11.39 -2.07
C THR A 96 -3.65 -10.14 -1.82
N ASP A 97 -2.62 -10.24 -0.97
CA ASP A 97 -1.76 -9.11 -0.63
C ASP A 97 -0.96 -8.63 -1.86
N VAL A 98 -0.40 -9.55 -2.65
CA VAL A 98 0.28 -9.21 -3.91
C VAL A 98 -0.67 -8.54 -4.89
N ALA A 99 -1.89 -9.04 -5.04
CA ALA A 99 -2.90 -8.45 -5.92
C ALA A 99 -3.28 -7.04 -5.46
N ALA A 100 -3.47 -6.83 -4.16
CA ALA A 100 -3.79 -5.53 -3.59
C ALA A 100 -2.67 -4.51 -3.82
N VAL A 101 -1.41 -4.87 -3.56
CA VAL A 101 -0.27 -3.97 -3.80
C VAL A 101 -0.07 -3.70 -5.29
N LYS A 102 -0.32 -4.67 -6.18
CA LYS A 102 -0.29 -4.47 -7.64
C LYS A 102 -1.38 -3.53 -8.12
N ALA A 103 -2.62 -3.71 -7.65
CA ALA A 103 -3.74 -2.85 -7.98
C ALA A 103 -3.43 -1.41 -7.53
N TRP A 104 -2.99 -1.24 -6.29
CA TRP A 104 -2.57 0.06 -5.76
C TRP A 104 -1.45 0.72 -6.56
N HIS A 105 -0.41 -0.01 -6.94
CA HIS A 105 0.62 0.52 -7.81
C HIS A 105 0.06 1.01 -9.15
N SER A 106 -0.84 0.23 -9.76
CA SER A 106 -1.51 0.59 -11.01
C SER A 106 -2.36 1.86 -10.85
N ASP A 107 -3.15 1.94 -9.79
CA ASP A 107 -4.05 3.06 -9.51
C ASP A 107 -3.25 4.36 -9.32
N ILE A 108 -2.20 4.33 -8.50
CA ILE A 108 -1.32 5.50 -8.29
C ILE A 108 -0.55 5.85 -9.56
N SER A 109 -0.13 4.85 -10.35
CA SER A 109 0.56 5.07 -11.62
C SER A 109 -0.35 5.78 -12.63
N ALA A 110 -1.63 5.42 -12.69
CA ALA A 110 -2.63 6.02 -13.57
C ALA A 110 -3.17 7.36 -13.04
N ALA A 111 -3.13 7.60 -11.72
CA ALA A 111 -3.67 8.79 -11.10
C ALA A 111 -3.05 10.08 -11.67
N ALA A 112 -3.93 11.04 -11.97
CA ALA A 112 -3.53 12.39 -12.35
C ALA A 112 -2.78 13.07 -11.20
N VAL A 113 -1.83 13.94 -11.55
CA VAL A 113 -0.98 14.63 -10.55
C VAL A 113 -1.41 16.06 -10.26
N ARG A 114 -2.32 16.62 -11.07
CA ARG A 114 -2.76 18.01 -10.93
C ARG A 114 -4.25 18.14 -11.16
N ALA A 115 -4.88 18.97 -10.35
CA ALA A 115 -6.28 19.38 -10.51
C ALA A 115 -6.43 20.85 -10.12
N VAL A 116 -7.40 21.53 -10.71
CA VAL A 116 -7.77 22.91 -10.38
C VAL A 116 -9.21 22.91 -9.89
N CYS A 117 -9.42 23.35 -8.66
CA CYS A 117 -10.69 23.31 -7.95
C CYS A 117 -11.04 24.73 -7.47
N GLY A 118 -11.69 25.50 -8.34
CA GLY A 118 -11.95 26.93 -8.10
C GLY A 118 -10.63 27.69 -7.98
N PRO A 119 -10.38 28.42 -6.87
CA PRO A 119 -9.13 29.15 -6.67
C PRO A 119 -7.95 28.27 -6.21
N ILE A 120 -8.17 26.98 -5.94
CA ILE A 120 -7.15 26.08 -5.38
C ILE A 120 -6.60 25.18 -6.48
N THR A 121 -5.27 25.12 -6.59
CA THR A 121 -4.58 24.14 -7.42
C THR A 121 -3.98 23.05 -6.54
N VAL A 122 -4.29 21.80 -6.86
CA VAL A 122 -3.72 20.61 -6.21
C VAL A 122 -2.58 20.07 -7.06
N ASP A 123 -1.44 19.77 -6.44
CA ASP A 123 -0.31 19.07 -7.06
C ASP A 123 0.12 17.88 -6.18
N SER A 124 -0.11 16.65 -6.66
CA SER A 124 0.27 15.40 -5.98
C SER A 124 1.52 14.75 -6.57
N THR A 125 2.29 15.46 -7.41
CA THR A 125 3.51 14.93 -8.04
C THR A 125 4.50 14.40 -7.00
N GLY A 126 4.66 15.11 -5.87
CA GLY A 126 5.53 14.68 -4.77
C GLY A 126 5.04 13.38 -4.11
N LEU A 127 3.73 13.27 -3.87
CA LEU A 127 3.10 12.08 -3.32
C LEU A 127 3.27 10.88 -4.25
N LYS A 128 3.05 11.06 -5.56
CA LYS A 128 3.27 10.00 -6.55
C LYS A 128 4.71 9.48 -6.52
N ARG A 129 5.68 10.39 -6.53
CA ARG A 129 7.12 10.05 -6.48
C ARG A 129 7.53 9.34 -5.19
N ALA A 130 6.89 9.65 -4.07
CA ALA A 130 7.15 8.96 -2.80
C ALA A 130 6.47 7.58 -2.73
N THR A 131 5.26 7.46 -3.29
CA THR A 131 4.41 6.28 -3.13
C THR A 131 4.79 5.14 -4.07
N LEU A 132 5.07 5.42 -5.35
CA LEU A 132 5.36 4.37 -6.34
C LEU A 132 6.59 3.51 -5.99
N PRO A 133 7.74 4.09 -5.56
CA PRO A 133 8.90 3.30 -5.17
C PRO A 133 8.61 2.37 -3.99
N LEU A 134 7.77 2.82 -3.05
CA LEU A 134 7.39 2.01 -1.88
C LEU A 134 6.60 0.77 -2.32
N ALA A 135 5.58 0.94 -3.17
CA ALA A 135 4.80 -0.18 -3.71
C ALA A 135 5.69 -1.17 -4.48
N MET A 136 6.61 -0.67 -5.31
CA MET A 136 7.57 -1.49 -6.06
C MET A 136 8.53 -2.25 -5.14
N ALA A 137 9.03 -1.61 -4.08
CA ALA A 137 9.90 -2.26 -3.10
C ALA A 137 9.18 -3.40 -2.38
N THR A 138 7.93 -3.19 -1.96
CA THR A 138 7.11 -4.23 -1.33
C THR A 138 6.86 -5.41 -2.28
N LEU A 139 6.48 -5.15 -3.54
CA LEU A 139 6.30 -6.22 -4.53
C LEU A 139 7.60 -7.00 -4.82
N GLY A 140 8.73 -6.29 -4.90
CA GLY A 140 10.04 -6.90 -5.05
C GLY A 140 10.38 -7.82 -3.88
N GLY A 141 10.16 -7.37 -2.65
CA GLY A 141 10.37 -8.18 -1.46
C GLY A 141 9.46 -9.41 -1.39
N MET A 142 8.18 -9.27 -1.76
CA MET A 142 7.25 -10.41 -1.85
C MET A 142 7.72 -11.44 -2.89
N LEU A 143 8.18 -10.98 -4.06
CA LEU A 143 8.71 -11.87 -5.09
C LEU A 143 9.95 -12.65 -4.62
N GLU A 144 10.87 -11.99 -3.90
CA GLU A 144 12.05 -12.65 -3.34
C GLU A 144 11.68 -13.71 -2.29
N LEU A 145 10.68 -13.44 -1.45
CA LEU A 145 10.14 -14.44 -0.52
C LEU A 145 9.64 -15.68 -1.27
N LEU A 146 8.84 -15.49 -2.33
CA LEU A 146 8.31 -16.61 -3.12
C LEU A 146 9.42 -17.40 -3.83
N ARG A 147 10.45 -16.71 -4.35
CA ARG A 147 11.64 -17.36 -4.93
C ARG A 147 12.38 -18.21 -3.90
N GLY A 148 12.54 -17.68 -2.68
CA GLY A 148 13.19 -18.40 -1.58
C GLY A 148 12.40 -19.63 -1.12
N GLU A 149 11.07 -19.54 -1.00
CA GLU A 149 10.21 -20.70 -0.68
C GLU A 149 10.23 -21.75 -1.79
N ARG A 150 10.13 -21.32 -3.05
CA ARG A 150 10.24 -22.23 -4.20
C ARG A 150 11.58 -22.95 -4.23
N GLY A 151 12.68 -22.24 -3.97
CA GLY A 151 14.02 -22.81 -3.90
C GLY A 151 14.13 -23.90 -2.85
N ARG A 152 13.66 -23.61 -1.62
CA ARG A 152 13.60 -24.60 -0.53
C ARG A 152 12.77 -25.81 -0.90
N HIS A 153 11.54 -25.62 -1.36
CA HIS A 153 10.66 -26.72 -1.70
C HIS A 153 11.22 -27.62 -2.82
N ALA A 154 11.85 -27.02 -3.83
CA ALA A 154 12.51 -27.77 -4.90
C ALA A 154 13.69 -28.61 -4.37
N GLN A 155 14.48 -28.05 -3.44
CA GLN A 155 15.58 -28.75 -2.81
C GLN A 155 15.08 -29.91 -1.93
N ASP A 156 14.11 -29.67 -1.05
CA ASP A 156 13.53 -30.69 -0.18
C ASP A 156 12.96 -31.86 -1.01
N THR A 157 12.27 -31.53 -2.10
CA THR A 157 11.71 -32.54 -3.03
C THR A 157 12.81 -33.32 -3.73
N ALA A 158 13.88 -32.65 -4.17
CA ALA A 158 15.01 -33.32 -4.81
C ALA A 158 15.75 -34.26 -3.84
N GLU A 159 15.93 -33.85 -2.58
CA GLU A 159 16.54 -34.67 -1.54
C GLU A 159 15.70 -35.90 -1.22
N ALA A 160 14.37 -35.74 -1.09
CA ALA A 160 13.44 -36.86 -0.89
C ALA A 160 13.47 -37.85 -2.07
N LEU A 161 13.39 -37.36 -3.31
CA LEU A 161 13.45 -38.20 -4.50
C LEU A 161 14.81 -38.91 -4.64
N ALA A 162 15.91 -38.25 -4.28
CA ALA A 162 17.22 -38.87 -4.29
C ALA A 162 17.33 -40.00 -3.26
N ALA A 163 16.80 -39.78 -2.05
CA ALA A 163 16.73 -40.82 -1.02
C ALA A 163 15.89 -42.02 -1.48
N ASP A 164 14.73 -41.78 -2.10
CA ASP A 164 13.87 -42.82 -2.66
C ASP A 164 14.55 -43.57 -3.81
N ALA A 165 15.27 -42.86 -4.69
CA ALA A 165 16.03 -43.45 -5.79
C ALA A 165 17.16 -44.34 -5.29
N ILE A 166 17.88 -43.92 -4.23
CA ILE A 166 18.90 -44.75 -3.57
C ILE A 166 18.24 -45.99 -2.95
N ALA A 167 17.12 -45.84 -2.26
CA ALA A 167 16.38 -46.97 -1.68
C ALA A 167 15.88 -47.95 -2.76
N LEU A 168 15.45 -47.44 -3.92
CA LEU A 168 15.06 -48.23 -5.10
C LEU A 168 16.25 -48.97 -5.72
N ALA A 169 17.40 -48.30 -5.88
CA ALA A 169 18.62 -48.88 -6.45
C ALA A 169 19.26 -49.92 -5.52
N ALA A 170 19.11 -49.74 -4.19
CA ALA A 170 19.54 -50.70 -3.19
C ALA A 170 18.59 -51.90 -3.04
N ARG A 171 17.50 -51.96 -3.82
CA ARG A 171 16.62 -53.14 -3.81
C ARG A 171 17.41 -54.35 -4.32
N PRO A 172 17.28 -55.50 -3.65
CA PRO A 172 17.89 -56.73 -4.13
C PRO A 172 17.36 -57.06 -5.54
N THR A 173 18.24 -57.06 -6.55
CA THR A 173 17.91 -57.37 -7.95
C THR A 173 17.99 -58.86 -8.27
N LEU A 174 18.56 -59.64 -7.35
CA LEU A 174 18.66 -61.10 -7.41
C LEU A 174 17.74 -61.70 -6.34
N LEU A 175 17.04 -62.78 -6.71
CA LEU A 175 16.07 -63.46 -5.85
C LEU A 175 16.73 -63.89 -4.52
N ASP A 176 17.97 -64.37 -4.59
CA ASP A 176 18.74 -64.90 -3.45
C ASP A 176 19.07 -63.79 -2.46
N THR A 177 19.38 -62.59 -2.96
CA THR A 177 19.71 -61.43 -2.12
C THR A 177 18.44 -60.83 -1.50
N PHE A 178 17.29 -60.95 -2.17
CA PHE A 178 15.98 -60.60 -1.64
C PHE A 178 15.52 -61.59 -0.56
N ALA A 179 15.71 -62.88 -0.80
CA ALA A 179 15.42 -63.93 0.17
C ALA A 179 16.27 -63.76 1.44
N ALA A 180 17.59 -63.57 1.30
CA ALA A 180 18.48 -63.32 2.44
C ALA A 180 18.10 -62.05 3.24
N PHE A 181 17.71 -60.97 2.55
CA PHE A 181 17.20 -59.77 3.20
C PHE A 181 15.89 -60.03 3.96
N LEU A 182 14.95 -60.74 3.32
CA LEU A 182 13.66 -61.09 3.94
C LEU A 182 13.85 -62.01 5.15
N GLU A 183 14.73 -63.01 5.11
CA GLU A 183 15.04 -63.87 6.26
C GLU A 183 15.58 -63.07 7.45
N THR A 184 16.40 -62.06 7.18
CA THR A 184 17.00 -61.19 8.21
C THR A 184 15.98 -60.19 8.77
N ALA A 185 15.10 -59.63 7.93
CA ALA A 185 14.10 -58.64 8.33
C ALA A 185 12.81 -59.26 8.91
N TRP A 186 12.52 -60.52 8.56
CA TRP A 186 11.32 -61.27 8.94
C TRP A 186 10.93 -61.19 10.42
N PRO A 187 11.86 -61.35 11.39
CA PRO A 187 11.52 -61.33 12.80
C PRO A 187 10.96 -59.98 13.26
N HIS A 188 11.32 -58.90 12.56
CA HIS A 188 11.05 -57.50 12.92
C HIS A 188 9.78 -56.93 12.28
N PHE A 189 9.14 -57.65 11.36
CA PHE A 189 7.89 -57.18 10.78
C PHE A 189 6.73 -57.28 11.77
N PRO A 190 5.90 -56.22 11.91
CA PRO A 190 4.68 -56.27 12.70
C PRO A 190 3.75 -57.36 12.15
N ALA A 191 2.99 -58.01 13.05
CA ALA A 191 2.02 -59.01 12.65
C ALA A 191 0.98 -58.40 11.68
N GLY A 192 0.61 -59.13 10.62
CA GLY A 192 -0.35 -58.67 9.62
C GLY A 192 0.09 -58.98 8.19
N GLU A 193 -0.50 -58.25 7.22
CA GLU A 193 -0.32 -58.47 5.79
C GLU A 193 1.14 -58.39 5.33
N MET A 194 1.93 -57.50 5.93
CA MET A 194 3.34 -57.34 5.58
C MET A 194 4.18 -58.57 5.96
N ARG A 195 3.87 -59.20 7.11
CA ARG A 195 4.47 -60.46 7.51
C ARG A 195 3.92 -61.60 6.65
N ALA A 196 2.62 -61.72 6.43
CA ALA A 196 2.10 -62.77 5.54
C ALA A 196 2.72 -62.72 4.12
N GLY A 197 2.89 -61.53 3.56
CA GLY A 197 3.49 -61.32 2.23
C GLY A 197 4.97 -61.71 2.16
N ALA A 198 5.76 -61.39 3.19
CA ALA A 198 7.17 -61.77 3.22
C ALA A 198 7.38 -63.31 3.39
N ALA A 199 6.45 -64.04 4.02
CA ALA A 199 6.53 -65.50 4.14
C ALA A 199 6.26 -66.16 2.79
N ALA A 200 5.24 -65.67 2.10
CA ALA A 200 4.91 -66.15 0.76
C ALA A 200 6.07 -65.91 -0.21
N ALA A 201 6.74 -64.76 -0.12
CA ALA A 201 7.90 -64.45 -0.94
C ALA A 201 9.10 -65.37 -0.65
N LEU A 202 9.40 -65.65 0.63
CA LEU A 202 10.44 -66.61 1.02
C LEU A 202 10.14 -68.04 0.55
N ALA A 203 8.89 -68.50 0.71
CA ALA A 203 8.46 -69.82 0.24
C ALA A 203 8.57 -69.95 -1.30
N THR A 204 8.27 -68.86 -2.02
CA THR A 204 8.37 -68.83 -3.49
C THR A 204 9.83 -68.87 -3.94
N ALA A 205 10.74 -68.19 -3.23
CA ALA A 205 12.16 -68.22 -3.52
C ALA A 205 12.76 -69.63 -3.31
N ALA A 206 12.43 -70.27 -2.18
CA ALA A 206 12.88 -71.65 -1.89
C ALA A 206 12.37 -72.67 -2.94
N ALA A 207 11.12 -72.53 -3.40
CA ALA A 207 10.56 -73.40 -4.43
C ALA A 207 11.22 -73.20 -5.81
N PHE A 208 11.76 -72.01 -6.10
CA PHE A 208 12.48 -71.74 -7.34
C PHE A 208 13.89 -72.34 -7.33
N ASP A 209 14.57 -72.33 -6.18
CA ASP A 209 15.88 -72.98 -6.00
C ASP A 209 15.81 -74.51 -6.11
N GLU A 210 14.69 -75.15 -5.74
CA GLU A 210 14.50 -76.59 -5.92
C GLU A 210 14.24 -77.00 -7.39
N LEU A 211 13.95 -76.04 -8.27
CA LEU A 211 13.62 -76.28 -9.69
C LEU A 211 14.80 -76.07 -10.66
N LEU A 212 15.92 -75.52 -10.19
CA LEU A 212 17.16 -75.28 -10.95
C LEU A 212 18.22 -76.36 -10.68
#